data_AF-A0A9X8VL92-F1
#
_entry.id   AF-A0A9X8VL92-F1
#
_cell.length_a   1.000
_cell.length_b   1.000
_cell.length_c   1.000
_cell.angle_alpha   90.00
_cell.angle_beta   90.00
_cell.angle_gamma   90.00
#
_symmetry.space_group_name_H-M   'P 1'
#
loop_
_entity.id
_entity.type
_entity.pdbx_description
1 polymer ?
#
loop_
_entity_poly.entity_id
_entity_poly.type
_entity_poly.pdbx_seq_one_letter_code
_entity_poly.pdbx_strand_id
1 'polypeptide(L)'
;RMLGTSNFPDCSNMCHEASGVGLKQSIGVGKGTIRIDDFEKADAIFVFGQNPGTNHPRMLHSLKNAARRGARIVSFNTLRERGLERFADPQDPVQMLT
;
A
#
# COMPACT_ATOMS: atom_id res chain seq x y z
N ARG A 1 21.74 18.96 12.68
CA ARG A 1 22.76 18.27 13.49
C ARG A 1 24.06 19.04 13.51
N MET A 2 24.62 19.44 12.36
CA MET A 2 25.84 20.27 12.32
C MET A 2 25.69 21.61 13.07
N LEU A 3 24.49 22.20 13.07
CA LEU A 3 24.14 23.40 13.85
C LEU A 3 23.75 23.11 15.32
N GLY A 4 24.01 21.92 15.85
CA GLY A 4 23.74 21.58 17.26
C GLY A 4 22.28 21.32 17.66
N THR A 5 21.31 21.54 16.75
CA THR A 5 19.89 21.22 17.01
C THR A 5 19.55 19.78 16.64
N SER A 6 18.58 19.19 17.37
CA SER A 6 17.95 17.89 17.13
C SER A 6 16.53 17.99 16.56
N ASN A 7 16.00 19.21 16.36
CA ASN A 7 14.66 19.41 15.83
C ASN A 7 14.65 19.19 14.31
N PHE A 8 14.32 17.96 13.89
CA PHE A 8 14.13 17.57 12.48
C PHE A 8 12.76 16.91 12.30
N PRO A 9 11.66 17.65 12.46
CA PRO A 9 10.35 17.11 12.09
C PRO A 9 10.31 16.90 10.58
N ASP A 10 9.73 15.78 10.16
CA ASP A 10 9.50 15.46 8.76
C ASP A 10 8.08 14.90 8.56
N CYS A 11 7.62 14.80 7.32
CA CYS A 11 6.26 14.35 7.02
C CYS A 11 5.98 12.91 7.47
N SER A 12 7.02 12.08 7.59
CA SER A 12 6.91 10.72 8.12
C SER A 12 6.48 10.70 9.58
N ASN A 13 6.72 11.77 10.37
CA ASN A 13 6.19 11.88 11.73
C ASN A 13 4.66 11.78 11.72
N MET A 14 3.99 12.45 10.78
CA MET A 14 2.54 12.39 10.69
C MET A 14 2.03 11.11 10.02
N CYS A 15 2.76 10.57 9.04
CA CYS A 15 2.24 9.48 8.20
C CYS A 15 2.66 8.07 8.66
N HIS A 16 3.85 7.92 9.24
CA HIS A 16 4.49 6.61 9.44
C HIS A 16 5.14 6.40 10.81
N GLU A 17 5.24 7.42 11.67
CA GLU A 17 5.87 7.25 12.99
C GLU A 17 5.10 6.27 13.88
N ALA A 18 3.78 6.39 13.93
CA ALA A 18 2.93 5.47 14.71
C ALA A 18 3.09 4.01 14.25
N SER A 19 3.10 3.76 12.94
CA SER A 19 3.31 2.41 12.40
C SER A 19 4.75 1.93 12.58
N GLY A 20 5.73 2.83 12.49
CA GLY A 20 7.14 2.52 12.76
C GLY A 20 7.38 2.06 14.20
N VAL A 21 6.78 2.73 15.19
CA VAL A 21 6.82 2.32 16.60
C VAL A 21 6.17 0.95 16.79
N GLY A 22 4.95 0.77 16.27
CA GLY A 22 4.20 -0.49 16.41
C GLY A 22 4.92 -1.67 15.74
N LEU A 23 5.40 -1.52 14.51
CA LEU A 23 6.12 -2.58 13.81
C LEU A 23 7.46 -2.92 14.48
N LYS A 24 8.18 -1.93 15.01
CA LYS A 24 9.42 -2.19 15.74
C LYS A 24 9.18 -2.99 17.02
N GLN A 25 8.07 -2.74 17.72
CA GLN A 25 7.68 -3.54 18.89
C GLN A 25 7.24 -4.96 18.50
N SER A 26 6.52 -5.11 17.41
CA SER A 26 5.95 -6.41 16.99
C SER A 26 6.96 -7.33 16.29
N ILE A 27 7.79 -6.79 15.39
CA ILE A 27 8.66 -7.57 14.49
C ILE A 27 10.11 -7.05 14.44
N GLY A 28 10.48 -6.08 15.28
CA GLY A 28 11.84 -5.54 15.35
C GLY A 28 12.22 -4.56 14.22
N VAL A 29 11.36 -4.35 13.23
CA VAL A 29 11.63 -3.53 12.04
C VAL A 29 10.51 -2.52 11.84
N GLY A 30 10.83 -1.21 11.83
CA GLY A 30 9.85 -0.12 11.70
C GLY A 30 9.49 0.27 10.26
N LYS A 31 9.65 -0.63 9.29
CA LYS A 31 9.51 -0.35 7.86
C LYS A 31 8.92 -1.55 7.13
N GLY A 32 8.48 -1.35 5.89
CA GLY A 32 8.00 -2.42 5.03
C GLY A 32 9.06 -3.52 4.87
N THR A 33 8.62 -4.78 5.03
CA THR A 33 9.49 -5.96 5.03
C THR A 33 9.48 -6.72 3.71
N ILE A 34 8.56 -6.39 2.81
CA ILE A 34 8.37 -7.08 1.52
C ILE A 34 8.94 -6.28 0.35
N ARG A 35 9.11 -6.96 -0.77
CA ARG A 35 9.43 -6.41 -2.09
C ARG A 35 8.21 -6.53 -3.02
N ILE A 36 8.29 -5.84 -4.15
CA ILE A 36 7.24 -5.90 -5.18
C ILE A 36 7.06 -7.35 -5.67
N ASP A 37 8.14 -8.11 -5.84
CA ASP A 37 8.12 -9.51 -6.29
C ASP A 37 7.34 -10.45 -5.34
N ASP A 38 7.11 -10.05 -4.09
CA ASP A 38 6.34 -10.87 -3.15
C ASP A 38 4.83 -10.84 -3.48
N PHE A 39 4.34 -9.81 -4.18
CA PHE A 39 2.96 -9.77 -4.69
C PHE A 39 2.70 -10.87 -5.72
N GLU A 40 3.73 -11.29 -6.47
CA GLU A 40 3.64 -12.37 -7.46
C GLU A 40 3.58 -13.76 -6.81
N LYS A 41 3.83 -13.86 -5.50
CA LYS A 41 3.80 -15.12 -4.74
C LYS A 41 2.64 -15.21 -3.77
N ALA A 42 2.06 -14.08 -3.38
CA ALA A 42 0.99 -14.04 -2.39
C ALA A 42 -0.31 -14.67 -2.91
N ASP A 43 -0.92 -15.58 -2.14
CA ASP A 43 -2.24 -16.15 -2.45
C ASP A 43 -3.38 -15.32 -1.86
N ALA A 44 -3.08 -14.52 -0.83
CA ALA A 44 -4.01 -13.58 -0.22
C ALA A 44 -3.32 -12.27 0.12
N ILE A 45 -4.00 -11.15 -0.14
CA ILE A 45 -3.50 -9.79 0.11
C ILE A 45 -4.57 -9.03 0.88
N PHE A 46 -4.19 -8.47 2.03
CA PHE A 46 -5.08 -7.67 2.86
C PHE A 46 -4.64 -6.22 2.85
N VAL A 47 -5.51 -5.33 2.41
CA VAL A 47 -5.27 -3.88 2.32
C VAL A 47 -6.03 -3.18 3.43
N PHE A 48 -5.33 -2.67 4.44
CA PHE A 48 -5.95 -1.98 5.58
C PHE A 48 -5.70 -0.48 5.53
N GLY A 49 -6.76 0.33 5.58
CA GLY A 49 -6.67 1.79 5.72
C GLY A 49 -5.88 2.49 4.61
N GLN A 50 -5.74 1.85 3.45
CA GLN A 50 -4.97 2.34 2.30
C GLN A 50 -5.86 2.43 1.06
N ASN A 51 -5.50 3.34 0.15
CA ASN A 51 -6.16 3.48 -1.15
C ASN A 51 -5.14 3.43 -2.30
N PRO A 52 -4.74 2.22 -2.76
CA PRO A 52 -3.81 2.05 -3.87
C PRO A 52 -4.23 2.72 -5.17
N GLY A 53 -5.53 2.85 -5.46
CA GLY A 53 -6.01 3.41 -6.72
C GLY A 53 -5.60 4.87 -6.92
N THR A 54 -5.65 5.67 -5.86
CA THR A 54 -5.32 7.09 -5.87
C THR A 54 -3.93 7.39 -5.30
N ASN A 55 -3.55 6.73 -4.20
CA ASN A 55 -2.32 7.07 -3.47
C ASN A 55 -1.10 6.32 -4.01
N HIS A 56 -1.29 5.13 -4.60
CA HIS A 56 -0.19 4.28 -5.09
C HIS A 56 -0.51 3.58 -6.42
N PRO A 57 -0.73 4.31 -7.54
CA PRO A 57 -1.17 3.71 -8.80
C PRO A 57 -0.27 2.56 -9.30
N ARG A 58 1.04 2.59 -9.03
CA ARG A 58 1.96 1.49 -9.37
C ARG A 58 1.68 0.20 -8.61
N MET A 59 1.25 0.29 -7.35
CA MET A 59 0.84 -0.88 -6.55
C MET A 59 -0.43 -1.52 -7.13
N LEU A 60 -1.30 -0.73 -7.77
CA LEU A 60 -2.50 -1.24 -8.41
C LEU A 60 -2.18 -2.25 -9.52
N HIS A 61 -1.11 -2.04 -10.29
CA HIS A 61 -0.65 -3.02 -11.29
C HIS A 61 -0.28 -4.37 -10.65
N SER A 62 0.46 -4.35 -9.54
CA SER A 62 0.83 -5.58 -8.81
C SER A 62 -0.40 -6.28 -8.23
N LEU A 63 -1.37 -5.53 -7.69
CA LEU A 63 -2.63 -6.08 -7.21
C LEU A 63 -3.47 -6.69 -8.35
N LYS A 64 -3.53 -6.01 -9.52
CA LYS A 64 -4.20 -6.49 -10.72
C LYS A 64 -3.59 -7.81 -11.23
N ASN A 65 -2.25 -7.91 -11.24
CA ASN A 65 -1.55 -9.14 -11.61
C ASN A 65 -1.83 -10.27 -10.61
N ALA A 66 -1.75 -9.99 -9.31
CA ALA A 66 -2.08 -10.96 -8.28
C ALA A 66 -3.53 -11.46 -8.39
N ALA A 67 -4.50 -10.56 -8.62
CA ALA A 67 -5.91 -10.92 -8.83
C ALA A 67 -6.09 -11.80 -10.08
N ARG A 68 -5.42 -11.47 -11.20
CA ARG A 68 -5.44 -12.28 -12.43
C ARG A 68 -4.86 -13.68 -12.23
N ARG A 69 -3.85 -13.83 -11.37
CA ARG A 69 -3.28 -15.11 -10.95
C ARG A 69 -4.20 -15.90 -10.01
N GLY A 70 -5.27 -15.28 -9.49
CA GLY A 70 -6.24 -15.90 -8.60
C GLY A 70 -6.04 -15.59 -7.12
N ALA A 71 -5.12 -14.68 -6.76
CA ALA A 71 -4.94 -14.26 -5.37
C ALA A 71 -6.20 -13.56 -4.83
N ARG A 72 -6.53 -13.81 -3.57
CA ARG A 72 -7.68 -13.18 -2.89
C ARG A 72 -7.25 -11.85 -2.29
N ILE A 73 -7.89 -10.77 -2.73
CA ILE A 73 -7.58 -9.42 -2.24
C ILE A 73 -8.77 -8.93 -1.41
N VAL A 74 -8.50 -8.54 -0.16
CA VAL A 74 -9.52 -8.03 0.77
C VAL A 74 -9.13 -6.63 1.22
N SER A 75 -10.02 -5.67 1.02
CA SER A 75 -9.82 -4.28 1.43
C SER A 75 -10.67 -3.93 2.66
N PHE A 76 -10.01 -3.37 3.67
CA PHE A 76 -10.62 -2.81 4.88
C PHE A 76 -10.45 -1.30 4.83
N ASN A 77 -11.46 -0.64 4.31
CA ASN A 77 -11.49 0.80 4.21
C ASN A 77 -12.91 1.30 4.48
N THR A 78 -13.04 2.44 5.14
CA THR A 78 -14.34 3.09 5.36
C THR A 78 -14.90 3.67 4.07
N LEU A 79 -14.01 4.01 3.12
CA LEU A 79 -14.38 4.48 1.79
C LEU A 79 -14.41 3.32 0.79
N ARG A 80 -15.49 3.26 0.01
CA ARG A 80 -15.61 2.34 -1.13
C ARG A 80 -14.89 2.95 -2.33
N GLU A 81 -13.88 2.25 -2.84
CA GLU A 81 -13.08 2.71 -3.97
C GLU A 81 -13.20 1.75 -5.16
N ARG A 82 -13.57 2.28 -6.33
CA ARG A 82 -13.72 1.49 -7.57
C ARG A 82 -12.43 0.75 -7.97
N GLY A 83 -11.27 1.37 -7.74
CA GLY A 83 -9.97 0.77 -8.01
C GLY A 83 -9.68 -0.49 -7.17
N LEU A 84 -10.35 -0.66 -6.03
CA LEU A 84 -10.21 -1.84 -5.17
C LEU A 84 -11.35 -2.84 -5.31
N GLU A 85 -12.47 -2.43 -5.92
CA GLU A 85 -13.60 -3.31 -6.23
C GLU A 85 -13.39 -4.08 -7.54
N ARG A 86 -12.82 -3.42 -8.56
CA ARG A 86 -12.64 -4.02 -9.90
C ARG A 86 -11.19 -4.10 -10.37
N PHE A 87 -10.23 -3.58 -9.61
CA PHE A 87 -8.83 -3.40 -10.05
C PHE A 87 -8.74 -2.73 -11.44
N ALA A 88 -9.69 -1.84 -11.72
CA ALA A 88 -9.74 -1.11 -12.97
C ALA A 88 -8.58 -0.11 -12.99
N ASP A 89 -7.72 -0.28 -13.99
CA ASP A 89 -6.54 0.54 -14.16
C ASP A 89 -6.94 1.86 -14.82
N PRO A 90 -6.80 3.01 -14.14
CA PRO A 90 -7.18 4.31 -14.71
C PRO A 90 -6.33 4.71 -15.93
N GLN A 91 -5.21 4.02 -16.19
CA GLN A 91 -4.39 4.23 -17.38
C GLN A 91 -4.81 3.35 -18.57
N ASP A 92 -5.73 2.40 -18.39
CA ASP A 92 -6.26 1.53 -19.44
C ASP A 92 -7.61 2.10 -19.95
N PRO A 93 -7.66 2.70 -21.16
CA PRO A 93 -8.88 3.33 -21.67
C PRO A 93 -10.06 2.37 -21.82
N VAL A 94 -9.79 1.08 -22.07
CA VAL A 94 -10.83 0.07 -22.24
C VAL A 94 -11.45 -0.29 -20.89
N GLN A 95 -10.64 -0.38 -19.82
CA GLN A 95 -11.14 -0.63 -18.48
C GLN A 95 -11.88 0.58 -17.87
N MET A 96 -11.62 1.79 -18.38
CA MET A 96 -12.36 2.99 -17.97
C MET A 96 -13.73 3.14 -18.64
N LEU A 97 -14.01 2.37 -19.71
CA LEU A 97 -15.29 2.38 -20.42
C LEU A 97 -16.34 1.42 -19.83
N THR A 98 -15.95 0.51 -18.94
CA THR A 98 -16.78 -0.60 -18.40
C THR A 98 -16.80 -0.66 -16.88
#